data_AF-A0A5B7X8Q4-F1
#
_entry.id   AF-A0A5B7X8Q4-F1
#
_cell.length_a   1.000
_cell.length_b   1.000
_cell.length_c   1.000
_cell.angle_alpha   90.00
_cell.angle_beta   90.00
_cell.angle_gamma   90.00
#
_symmetry.space_group_name_H-M   'P 1'
#
loop_
_entity.id
_entity.type
_entity.pdbx_description
1 polymer ?
#
loop_
_entity_poly.entity_id
_entity_poly.type
_entity_poly.pdbx_seq_one_letter_code
_entity_poly.pdbx_strand_id
1 'polypeptide(L)'
;MQTAFSVIFFFIVSTLCSQTQIAEPLIYRASYELTYKPDSTNPEDVKKEEFLLYRGNNLSLFASKGRILRDSLAANIKLNGMGTIDISERAAMTKTNFNYVIYKGFPEDRISYTYKIIRDHLRYEEELDLFSWEILPETKELQGFSAQKATTTYAGRDYVAWFTSEIPIPDGPYKFNGLPGLILEVADTQQHYVFTLTGFEKYKDPLSVELKASDFIKTDKKKLLALKKEYALNPFAALERSNTAEKTVTINFKEGQKEKLLKEAKEKVARENNPIELN
;
A
#
# COMPACT_ATOMS: atom_id res chain seq x y z
N MET A 1 -72.27 -1.26 -18.31
CA MET A 1 -71.04 -0.45 -18.39
C MET A 1 -70.16 -0.82 -17.20
N GLN A 2 -69.17 -1.69 -17.43
CA GLN A 2 -68.20 -2.12 -16.41
C GLN A 2 -66.95 -1.25 -16.56
N THR A 3 -66.64 -0.48 -15.53
CA THR A 3 -65.38 0.28 -15.43
C THR A 3 -64.31 -0.62 -14.81
N ALA A 4 -63.31 -1.00 -15.60
CA ALA A 4 -62.12 -1.69 -15.12
C ALA A 4 -61.12 -0.66 -14.56
N PHE A 5 -60.72 -0.84 -13.29
CA PHE A 5 -59.62 -0.10 -12.68
C PHE A 5 -58.31 -0.86 -12.91
N SER A 6 -57.40 -0.31 -13.70
CA SER A 6 -56.01 -0.78 -13.78
C SER A 6 -55.18 -0.11 -12.69
N VAL A 7 -54.69 -0.90 -11.74
CA VAL A 7 -53.68 -0.47 -10.76
C VAL A 7 -52.31 -0.76 -11.37
N ILE A 8 -51.56 0.30 -11.72
CA ILE A 8 -50.17 0.20 -12.18
C ILE A 8 -49.27 0.17 -10.94
N PHE A 9 -48.60 -0.95 -10.72
CA PHE A 9 -47.61 -1.12 -9.65
C PHE A 9 -46.25 -0.62 -10.17
N PHE A 10 -45.79 0.54 -9.70
CA PHE A 10 -44.43 1.02 -9.96
C PHE A 10 -43.46 0.23 -9.08
N PHE A 11 -42.75 -0.74 -9.66
CA PHE A 11 -41.58 -1.35 -9.05
C PHE A 11 -40.42 -0.35 -9.09
N ILE A 12 -40.22 0.38 -7.99
CA ILE A 12 -38.99 1.15 -7.77
C ILE A 12 -37.91 0.12 -7.43
N VAL A 13 -37.12 -0.28 -8.44
CA VAL A 13 -35.85 -0.97 -8.20
C VAL A 13 -34.87 0.08 -7.68
N SER A 14 -34.84 0.26 -6.36
CA SER A 14 -33.75 0.98 -5.71
C SER A 14 -32.51 0.12 -5.82
N THR A 15 -31.61 0.44 -6.76
CA THR A 15 -30.24 -0.05 -6.72
C THR A 15 -29.60 0.47 -5.43
N LEU A 16 -29.60 -0.37 -4.39
CA LEU A 16 -28.69 -0.25 -3.26
C LEU A 16 -27.29 -0.36 -3.85
N CYS A 17 -26.66 0.77 -4.17
CA CYS A 17 -25.20 0.84 -4.22
C CYS A 17 -24.74 0.50 -2.81
N SER A 18 -24.45 -0.79 -2.57
CA SER A 18 -23.85 -1.25 -1.33
C SER A 18 -22.55 -0.46 -1.16
N GLN A 19 -22.54 0.47 -0.20
CA GLN A 19 -21.33 1.14 0.20
C GLN A 19 -20.50 0.07 0.92
N THR A 20 -19.49 -0.47 0.23
CA THR A 20 -18.62 -1.51 0.81
C THR A 20 -17.91 -0.92 2.02
N GLN A 21 -18.39 -1.29 3.20
CA GLN A 21 -17.79 -1.01 4.49
C GLN A 21 -17.32 -2.34 5.08
N ILE A 22 -16.01 -2.45 5.34
CA ILE A 22 -15.42 -3.63 5.99
C ILE A 22 -14.90 -3.19 7.35
N ALA A 23 -15.29 -3.94 8.38
CA ALA A 23 -14.71 -3.84 9.71
C ALA A 23 -14.22 -5.24 10.10
N GLU A 24 -12.90 -5.40 10.22
CA GLU A 24 -12.31 -6.72 10.46
C GLU A 24 -11.15 -6.64 11.46
N PRO A 25 -11.08 -7.56 12.44
CA PRO A 25 -9.93 -7.67 13.32
C PRO A 25 -8.71 -8.20 12.56
N LEU A 26 -7.59 -7.50 12.67
CA LEU A 26 -6.30 -7.97 12.17
C LEU A 26 -5.64 -8.86 13.21
N ILE A 27 -5.50 -10.15 12.88
CA ILE A 27 -5.14 -11.24 13.79
C ILE A 27 -3.63 -11.49 13.80
N TYR A 28 -2.98 -11.38 12.64
CA TYR A 28 -1.55 -11.66 12.49
C TYR A 28 -0.80 -10.43 12.01
N ARG A 29 0.48 -10.34 12.38
CA ARG A 29 1.44 -9.38 11.83
C ARG A 29 2.66 -10.11 11.30
N ALA A 30 2.95 -9.92 10.03
CA ALA A 30 4.21 -10.28 9.41
C ALA A 30 5.03 -9.01 9.15
N SER A 31 6.26 -8.97 9.62
CA SER A 31 7.22 -7.90 9.37
C SER A 31 8.15 -8.32 8.24
N TYR A 32 8.41 -7.41 7.29
CA TYR A 32 9.30 -7.63 6.16
C TYR A 32 10.36 -6.52 6.09
N GLU A 33 11.58 -6.88 5.73
CA GLU A 33 12.58 -5.93 5.22
C GLU A 33 12.55 -5.98 3.69
N LEU A 34 12.36 -4.83 3.06
CA LEU A 34 12.64 -4.65 1.63
C LEU A 34 14.07 -4.14 1.48
N THR A 35 14.91 -4.88 0.76
CA THR A 35 16.16 -4.37 0.18
C THR A 35 15.92 -4.06 -1.30
N TYR A 36 16.20 -2.82 -1.74
CA TYR A 36 15.92 -2.40 -3.12
C TYR A 36 16.96 -1.45 -3.71
N LYS A 37 17.05 -1.44 -5.05
CA LYS A 37 17.95 -0.59 -5.85
C LYS A 37 17.14 0.39 -6.69
N PRO A 38 16.89 1.63 -6.25
CA PRO A 38 16.02 2.56 -6.98
C PRO A 38 16.64 3.14 -8.25
N ASP A 39 17.98 3.17 -8.35
CA ASP A 39 18.71 3.69 -9.50
C ASP A 39 19.38 2.55 -10.26
N SER A 40 18.85 2.24 -11.44
CA SER A 40 19.40 1.21 -12.33
C SER A 40 20.81 1.54 -12.84
N THR A 41 21.22 2.81 -12.80
CA THR A 41 22.55 3.25 -13.24
C THR A 41 23.59 3.23 -12.12
N ASN A 42 23.15 3.02 -10.87
CA ASN A 42 24.03 2.92 -9.70
C ASN A 42 23.65 1.69 -8.84
N PRO A 43 24.14 0.49 -9.20
CA PRO A 43 23.81 -0.74 -8.49
C PRO A 43 24.21 -0.77 -7.00
N GLU A 44 25.12 0.11 -6.59
CA GLU A 44 25.60 0.27 -5.21
C GLU A 44 24.65 1.14 -4.36
N ASP A 45 23.69 1.88 -4.96
CA ASP A 45 22.63 2.59 -4.22
C ASP A 45 21.59 1.57 -3.70
N VAL A 46 21.98 0.80 -2.69
CA VAL A 46 21.11 -0.17 -2.02
C VAL A 46 20.40 0.50 -0.84
N LYS A 47 19.08 0.45 -0.83
CA LYS A 47 18.23 1.00 0.23
C LYS A 47 17.43 -0.08 0.92
N LYS A 48 17.04 0.21 2.15
CA LYS A 48 16.19 -0.64 2.97
C LYS A 48 14.93 0.09 3.42
N GLU A 49 13.84 -0.64 3.59
CA GLU A 49 12.58 -0.14 4.15
C GLU A 49 11.88 -1.28 4.91
N GLU A 50 11.34 -0.98 6.10
CA GLU A 50 10.57 -1.95 6.89
C GLU A 50 9.09 -1.85 6.53
N PHE A 51 8.47 -2.99 6.22
CA PHE A 51 7.05 -3.12 5.92
C PHE A 51 6.35 -4.02 6.92
N LEU A 52 5.07 -3.73 7.13
CA LEU A 52 4.18 -4.54 7.96
C LEU A 52 3.02 -5.03 7.10
N LEU A 53 2.78 -6.33 7.15
CA LEU A 53 1.58 -6.99 6.67
C LEU A 53 0.73 -7.35 7.89
N TYR A 54 -0.45 -6.77 8.00
CA TYR A 54 -1.46 -7.21 8.93
C TYR A 54 -2.49 -8.07 8.22
N ARG A 55 -2.90 -9.16 8.85
CA ARG A 55 -3.80 -10.14 8.25
C ARG A 55 -4.94 -10.51 9.18
N GLY A 56 -6.17 -10.31 8.71
CA GLY A 56 -7.40 -10.89 9.27
C GLY A 56 -7.75 -12.21 8.59
N ASN A 57 -9.02 -12.59 8.61
CA ASN A 57 -9.57 -13.73 7.89
C ASN A 57 -9.71 -13.47 6.38
N ASN A 58 -10.21 -12.30 5.98
CA ASN A 58 -10.54 -11.96 4.58
C ASN A 58 -9.83 -10.70 4.09
N LEU A 59 -9.40 -9.83 5.02
CA LEU A 59 -8.64 -8.62 4.70
C LEU A 59 -7.16 -8.78 5.04
N SER A 60 -6.29 -8.17 4.22
CA SER A 60 -4.94 -7.83 4.64
C SER A 60 -4.55 -6.40 4.27
N LEU A 61 -3.63 -5.84 5.06
CA LEU A 61 -3.11 -4.48 4.93
C LEU A 61 -1.59 -4.55 4.89
N PHE A 62 -0.99 -4.08 3.81
CA PHE A 62 0.44 -3.97 3.64
C PHE A 62 0.87 -2.51 3.44
N ALA A 63 1.77 -2.02 4.30
CA ALA A 63 2.31 -0.67 4.21
C ALA A 63 3.68 -0.57 4.89
N SER A 64 4.47 0.46 4.54
CA SER A 64 5.71 0.71 5.27
C SER A 64 5.41 1.08 6.72
N LYS A 65 6.31 0.70 7.64
CA LYS A 65 6.16 1.02 9.05
C LYS A 65 6.08 2.53 9.29
N GLY A 66 6.91 3.31 8.59
CA GLY A 66 6.86 4.77 8.64
C GLY A 66 5.51 5.34 8.19
N ARG A 67 4.87 4.74 7.19
CA ARG A 67 3.53 5.11 6.73
C ARG A 67 2.46 4.79 7.78
N ILE A 68 2.50 3.61 8.38
CA ILE A 68 1.57 3.19 9.45
C ILE A 68 1.69 4.09 10.68
N LEU A 69 2.92 4.35 11.13
CA LEU A 69 3.17 5.25 12.27
C LEU A 69 2.66 6.66 11.98
N ARG A 70 2.79 7.15 10.74
CA ARG A 70 2.30 8.47 10.36
C ARG A 70 0.78 8.60 10.49
N ASP A 71 0.02 7.60 10.06
CA ASP A 71 -1.44 7.61 10.20
C ASP A 71 -1.87 7.43 11.65
N SER A 72 -1.24 6.50 12.38
CA SER A 72 -1.53 6.30 13.81
C SER A 72 -1.27 7.58 14.61
N LEU A 73 -0.13 8.25 14.38
CA LEU A 73 0.17 9.53 15.02
C LEU A 73 -0.79 10.63 14.56
N ALA A 74 -1.22 10.66 13.29
CA ALA A 74 -2.22 11.63 12.83
C ALA A 74 -3.60 11.43 13.48
N ALA A 75 -4.03 10.17 13.69
CA ALA A 75 -5.25 9.83 14.41
C ALA A 75 -5.16 10.20 15.91
N ASN A 76 -3.97 10.08 16.50
CA ASN A 76 -3.70 10.37 17.92
C ASN A 76 -3.37 11.83 18.23
N ILE A 77 -3.46 12.78 17.28
CA ILE A 77 -3.37 14.25 17.56
C ILE A 77 -4.63 14.77 18.29
N LYS A 78 -5.52 13.88 18.77
CA LYS A 78 -6.51 14.19 19.81
C LYS A 78 -6.15 13.66 21.21
N LEU A 79 -4.92 13.23 21.48
CA LEU A 79 -4.52 12.72 22.79
C LEU A 79 -3.74 13.74 23.63
N ASN A 80 -4.47 14.38 24.55
CA ASN A 80 -3.92 14.81 25.83
C ASN A 80 -3.19 13.62 26.48
N GLY A 81 -1.89 13.74 26.75
CA GLY A 81 -1.21 12.90 27.75
C GLY A 81 -0.09 11.97 27.29
N MET A 82 0.27 11.89 26.01
CA MET A 82 1.55 11.30 25.62
C MET A 82 2.59 12.42 25.56
N GLY A 83 3.63 12.32 26.38
CA GLY A 83 4.70 13.32 26.48
C GLY A 83 5.20 13.77 25.11
N THR A 84 5.68 15.01 25.02
CA THR A 84 6.16 15.64 23.79
C THR A 84 7.27 14.82 23.15
N ILE A 85 6.93 13.85 22.30
CA ILE A 85 7.88 13.29 21.33
C ILE A 85 8.33 14.49 20.50
N ASP A 86 9.64 14.72 20.44
CA ASP A 86 10.21 15.81 19.65
C ASP A 86 9.70 15.69 18.20
N ILE A 87 9.32 16.81 17.61
CA ILE A 87 8.92 16.92 16.21
C ILE A 87 9.99 16.29 15.29
N SER A 88 11.27 16.42 15.67
CA SER A 88 12.40 15.84 14.96
C SER A 88 12.41 14.30 15.01
N GLU A 89 12.22 13.71 16.19
CA GLU A 89 12.15 12.26 16.39
C GLU A 89 10.94 11.66 15.67
N ARG A 90 9.78 12.34 15.75
CA ARG A 90 8.58 11.95 15.02
C ARG A 90 8.79 11.98 13.51
N ALA A 91 9.46 13.01 12.99
CA ALA A 91 9.75 13.11 11.56
C ALA A 91 10.70 11.98 11.11
N ALA A 92 11.68 11.61 11.93
CA ALA A 92 12.58 10.50 11.65
C ALA A 92 11.83 9.15 11.63
N MET A 93 11.02 8.86 12.65
CA MET A 93 10.28 7.58 12.78
C MET A 93 9.23 7.36 11.69
N THR A 94 8.66 8.43 11.15
CA THR A 94 7.61 8.35 10.13
C THR A 94 8.13 8.48 8.70
N LYS A 95 9.44 8.70 8.51
CA LYS A 95 10.06 8.87 7.21
C LYS A 95 9.93 7.59 6.38
N THR A 96 9.43 7.73 5.16
CA THR A 96 9.33 6.63 4.19
C THR A 96 9.20 7.19 2.78
N ASN A 97 9.71 6.46 1.79
CA ASN A 97 9.46 6.73 0.37
C ASN A 97 8.21 6.00 -0.16
N PHE A 98 7.64 5.08 0.63
CA PHE A 98 6.55 4.20 0.24
C PHE A 98 5.25 4.64 0.91
N ASN A 99 4.65 5.71 0.39
CA ASN A 99 3.44 6.30 0.99
C ASN A 99 2.13 5.59 0.65
N TYR A 100 2.19 4.45 -0.04
CA TYR A 100 1.01 3.66 -0.38
C TYR A 100 0.58 2.76 0.77
N VAL A 101 -0.70 2.37 0.73
CA VAL A 101 -1.22 1.24 1.50
C VAL A 101 -1.90 0.31 0.51
N ILE A 102 -1.56 -0.97 0.57
CA ILE A 102 -2.17 -2.02 -0.23
C ILE A 102 -3.13 -2.79 0.66
N TYR A 103 -4.36 -2.95 0.19
CA TYR A 103 -5.35 -3.82 0.81
C TYR A 103 -5.64 -4.98 -0.12
N LYS A 104 -5.73 -6.21 0.42
CA LYS A 104 -6.17 -7.39 -0.32
C LYS A 104 -7.46 -7.88 0.31
N GLY A 105 -8.51 -8.08 -0.49
CA GLY A 105 -9.87 -8.34 0.00
C GLY A 105 -10.66 -7.06 0.34
N PHE A 106 -10.28 -5.91 -0.22
CA PHE A 106 -11.10 -4.69 -0.15
C PHE A 106 -11.13 -3.95 -1.50
N PRO A 107 -12.28 -3.89 -2.20
CA PRO A 107 -13.46 -4.72 -1.95
C PRO A 107 -13.13 -6.22 -2.08
N GLU A 108 -14.07 -7.10 -1.73
CA GLU A 108 -13.90 -8.55 -1.84
C GLU A 108 -13.32 -8.94 -3.21
N ASP A 109 -12.42 -9.92 -3.22
CA ASP A 109 -11.69 -10.41 -4.41
C ASP A 109 -10.88 -9.36 -5.18
N ARG A 110 -10.55 -8.21 -4.57
CA ARG A 110 -9.69 -7.18 -5.17
C ARG A 110 -8.44 -6.88 -4.36
N ILE A 111 -7.41 -6.42 -5.07
CA ILE A 111 -6.27 -5.69 -4.51
C ILE A 111 -6.53 -4.19 -4.69
N SER A 112 -6.63 -3.44 -3.60
CA SER A 112 -6.68 -1.98 -3.63
C SER A 112 -5.31 -1.39 -3.35
N TYR A 113 -4.75 -0.69 -4.34
CA TYR A 113 -3.59 0.18 -4.11
C TYR A 113 -4.07 1.59 -3.81
N THR A 114 -3.68 2.13 -2.66
CA THR A 114 -4.09 3.47 -2.23
C THR A 114 -2.89 4.39 -2.07
N TYR A 115 -3.06 5.66 -2.38
CA TYR A 115 -2.02 6.68 -2.23
C TYR A 115 -2.65 8.02 -1.85
N LYS A 116 -2.13 8.65 -0.80
CA LYS A 116 -2.63 9.95 -0.34
C LYS A 116 -1.80 11.09 -0.90
N ILE A 117 -2.43 11.99 -1.63
CA ILE A 117 -1.85 13.25 -2.12
C ILE A 117 -2.53 14.39 -1.36
N ILE A 118 -1.82 14.98 -0.40
CA ILE A 118 -2.34 16.03 0.48
C ILE A 118 -3.61 15.56 1.21
N ARG A 119 -4.80 15.87 0.68
CA ARG A 119 -6.10 15.46 1.23
C ARG A 119 -6.74 14.31 0.46
N ASP A 120 -6.41 14.18 -0.82
CA ASP A 120 -7.04 13.22 -1.70
C ASP A 120 -6.45 11.84 -1.46
N HIS A 121 -7.31 10.89 -1.07
CA HIS A 121 -6.93 9.49 -0.90
C HIS A 121 -7.31 8.72 -2.16
N LEU A 122 -6.39 8.64 -3.10
CA LEU A 122 -6.62 7.98 -4.37
C LEU A 122 -6.54 6.46 -4.20
N ARG A 123 -7.34 5.74 -4.98
CA ARG A 123 -7.34 4.26 -5.01
C ARG A 123 -7.55 3.74 -6.42
N TYR A 124 -6.78 2.74 -6.82
CA TYR A 124 -7.12 1.86 -7.95
C TYR A 124 -7.21 0.42 -7.46
N GLU A 125 -7.91 -0.41 -8.25
CA GLU A 125 -8.16 -1.82 -7.94
C GLU A 125 -7.58 -2.71 -9.04
N GLU A 126 -7.08 -3.88 -8.67
CA GLU A 126 -6.68 -4.99 -9.52
C GLU A 126 -7.36 -6.27 -9.02
N GLU A 127 -7.36 -7.33 -9.83
CA GLU A 127 -7.88 -8.64 -9.42
C GLU A 127 -7.02 -9.24 -8.29
N LEU A 128 -7.63 -10.02 -7.40
CA LEU A 128 -6.90 -10.67 -6.30
C LEU A 128 -5.96 -11.79 -6.79
N ASP A 129 -6.36 -12.52 -7.82
CA ASP A 129 -5.64 -13.62 -8.46
C ASP A 129 -4.59 -13.13 -9.49
N LEU A 130 -3.91 -12.04 -9.18
CA LEU A 130 -2.97 -11.34 -10.07
C LEU A 130 -1.75 -12.18 -10.49
N PHE A 131 -1.44 -13.24 -9.76
CA PHE A 131 -0.22 -14.04 -9.94
C PHE A 131 -0.55 -15.46 -10.36
N SER A 132 -0.02 -15.87 -11.52
CA SER A 132 0.03 -17.28 -11.92
C SER A 132 1.35 -17.88 -11.41
N TRP A 133 1.30 -18.54 -10.26
CA TRP A 133 2.48 -19.16 -9.65
C TRP A 133 2.76 -20.54 -10.25
N GLU A 134 4.02 -20.78 -10.61
CA GLU A 134 4.56 -22.11 -10.82
C GLU A 134 5.27 -22.57 -9.55
N ILE A 135 4.67 -23.55 -8.83
CA ILE A 135 5.26 -24.14 -7.63
C ILE A 135 6.23 -25.24 -8.04
N LEU A 136 7.45 -25.17 -7.51
CA LEU A 136 8.56 -26.04 -7.89
C LEU A 136 8.92 -26.98 -6.73
N PRO A 137 9.59 -28.13 -7.00
CA PRO A 137 9.92 -29.10 -5.95
C PRO A 137 11.07 -28.67 -5.03
N GLU A 138 11.85 -27.65 -5.38
CA GLU A 138 12.94 -27.17 -4.55
C GLU A 138 12.47 -26.63 -3.20
N THR A 139 13.13 -27.08 -2.15
CA THR A 139 12.90 -26.62 -0.78
C THR A 139 14.19 -26.10 -0.16
N LYS A 140 14.08 -25.18 0.80
CA LYS A 140 15.18 -24.71 1.63
C LYS A 140 14.66 -24.30 3.01
N GLU A 141 15.53 -24.28 4.00
CA GLU A 141 15.19 -23.75 5.32
C GLU A 141 15.32 -22.22 5.32
N LEU A 142 14.29 -21.52 5.79
CA LEU A 142 14.26 -20.05 5.93
C LEU A 142 13.63 -19.68 7.28
N GLN A 143 14.38 -18.94 8.10
CA GLN A 143 13.92 -18.47 9.43
C GLN A 143 13.34 -19.60 10.31
N GLY A 144 13.86 -20.83 10.18
CA GLY A 144 13.42 -22.01 10.93
C GLY A 144 12.19 -22.72 10.34
N PHE A 145 11.71 -22.31 9.16
CA PHE A 145 10.62 -22.95 8.43
C PHE A 145 11.14 -23.68 7.20
N SER A 146 10.49 -24.79 6.84
CA SER A 146 10.65 -25.43 5.53
C SER A 146 9.91 -24.59 4.49
N ALA A 147 10.67 -24.04 3.53
CA ALA A 147 10.15 -23.18 2.48
C ALA A 147 10.22 -23.87 1.11
N GLN A 148 9.14 -23.78 0.34
CA GLN A 148 9.04 -24.27 -1.03
C GLN A 148 9.17 -23.11 -2.01
N LYS A 149 9.85 -23.38 -3.13
CA LYS A 149 10.06 -22.41 -4.21
C LYS A 149 8.81 -22.27 -5.09
N ALA A 150 8.52 -21.04 -5.50
CA ALA A 150 7.58 -20.74 -6.58
C ALA A 150 8.11 -19.61 -7.46
N THR A 151 7.66 -19.55 -8.71
CA THR A 151 8.04 -18.48 -9.64
C THR A 151 6.83 -17.89 -10.34
N THR A 152 6.92 -16.62 -10.74
CA THR A 152 5.89 -15.94 -11.53
C THR A 152 6.49 -14.75 -12.28
N THR A 153 5.83 -14.29 -13.32
CA THR A 153 6.17 -13.06 -14.03
C THR A 153 5.11 -12.02 -13.76
N TYR A 154 5.52 -10.82 -13.30
CA TYR A 154 4.61 -9.75 -12.97
C TYR A 154 5.21 -8.39 -13.34
N ALA A 155 4.39 -7.54 -13.99
CA ALA A 155 4.73 -6.15 -14.32
C ALA A 155 6.12 -5.95 -14.97
N GLY A 156 6.50 -6.87 -15.87
CA GLY A 156 7.77 -6.81 -16.60
C GLY A 156 8.98 -7.39 -15.86
N ARG A 157 8.78 -8.08 -14.73
CA ARG A 157 9.84 -8.75 -13.95
C ARG A 157 9.50 -10.20 -13.69
N ASP A 158 10.54 -11.03 -13.61
CA ASP A 158 10.43 -12.41 -13.15
C ASP A 158 10.77 -12.46 -11.66
N TYR A 159 9.96 -13.18 -10.90
CA TYR A 159 10.07 -13.29 -9.45
C TYR A 159 10.28 -14.74 -9.02
N VAL A 160 11.11 -14.91 -8.01
CA VAL A 160 11.25 -16.14 -7.24
C VAL A 160 10.74 -15.87 -5.83
N ALA A 161 9.76 -16.66 -5.39
CA ALA A 161 9.23 -16.64 -4.05
C ALA A 161 9.58 -17.94 -3.31
N TRP A 162 9.78 -17.83 -2.00
CA TRP A 162 9.89 -18.95 -1.09
C TRP A 162 8.79 -18.82 -0.05
N PHE A 163 7.90 -19.81 0.03
CA PHE A 163 6.73 -19.80 0.91
C PHE A 163 6.71 -21.03 1.81
N THR A 164 6.03 -20.96 2.95
CA THR A 164 5.88 -22.12 3.85
C THR A 164 4.42 -22.44 4.13
N SER A 165 4.05 -23.71 4.01
CA SER A 165 2.72 -24.21 4.39
C SER A 165 2.55 -24.37 5.91
N GLU A 166 3.64 -24.25 6.69
CA GLU A 166 3.59 -24.29 8.16
C GLU A 166 2.85 -23.08 8.75
N ILE A 167 2.84 -21.96 8.01
CA ILE A 167 1.98 -20.81 8.25
C ILE A 167 0.95 -20.78 7.11
N PRO A 168 -0.24 -21.41 7.28
CA PRO A 168 -1.22 -21.59 6.21
C PRO A 168 -2.03 -20.31 5.93
N ILE A 169 -1.31 -19.21 5.66
CA ILE A 169 -1.84 -17.89 5.32
C ILE A 169 -1.39 -17.58 3.89
N PRO A 170 -2.28 -17.62 2.88
CA PRO A 170 -1.92 -17.46 1.47
C PRO A 170 -1.68 -15.98 1.08
N ASP A 171 -0.73 -15.34 1.74
CA ASP A 171 -0.45 -13.91 1.63
C ASP A 171 1.07 -13.63 1.64
N GLY A 172 1.46 -12.38 1.41
CA GLY A 172 2.85 -11.98 1.29
C GLY A 172 3.04 -10.46 1.17
N PRO A 173 4.29 -10.00 1.02
CA PRO A 173 4.60 -8.60 0.92
C PRO A 173 4.09 -8.00 -0.40
N TYR A 174 3.93 -6.68 -0.44
CA TYR A 174 3.43 -5.96 -1.60
C TYR A 174 2.05 -6.49 -2.05
N LYS A 175 1.90 -6.78 -3.35
CA LYS A 175 0.68 -7.36 -3.92
C LYS A 175 0.70 -8.89 -3.88
N PHE A 176 1.88 -9.51 -3.76
CA PHE A 176 2.08 -10.97 -3.83
C PHE A 176 1.18 -11.72 -2.84
N ASN A 177 0.40 -12.67 -3.35
CA ASN A 177 -0.50 -13.52 -2.59
C ASN A 177 -0.75 -14.82 -3.37
N GLY A 178 -1.54 -15.75 -2.82
CA GLY A 178 -2.10 -16.88 -3.58
C GLY A 178 -1.28 -18.18 -3.57
N LEU A 179 -0.12 -18.19 -2.92
CA LEU A 179 0.62 -19.43 -2.63
C LEU A 179 -0.02 -20.17 -1.44
N PRO A 180 0.10 -21.51 -1.33
CA PRO A 180 -0.51 -22.28 -0.24
C PRO A 180 0.29 -22.17 1.08
N GLY A 181 0.50 -20.94 1.53
CA GLY A 181 1.31 -20.60 2.69
C GLY A 181 1.83 -19.16 2.65
N LEU A 182 2.42 -18.71 3.76
CA LEU A 182 2.97 -17.35 3.86
C LEU A 182 4.27 -17.26 3.04
N ILE A 183 4.39 -16.22 2.23
CA ILE A 183 5.63 -15.91 1.50
C ILE A 183 6.68 -15.42 2.51
N LEU A 184 7.77 -16.19 2.69
CA LEU A 184 8.88 -15.82 3.56
C LEU A 184 9.88 -14.91 2.86
N GLU A 185 10.07 -15.10 1.56
CA GLU A 185 10.96 -14.30 0.72
C GLU A 185 10.39 -14.18 -0.68
N VAL A 186 10.48 -13.00 -1.30
CA VAL A 186 10.21 -12.83 -2.74
C VAL A 186 11.18 -11.81 -3.31
N ALA A 187 11.84 -12.19 -4.39
CA ALA A 187 12.83 -11.39 -5.07
C ALA A 187 12.61 -11.39 -6.58
N ASP A 188 12.85 -10.26 -7.25
CA ASP A 188 13.01 -10.32 -8.70
C ASP A 188 14.35 -10.95 -9.07
N THR A 189 14.45 -11.59 -10.22
CA THR A 189 15.64 -12.36 -10.64
C THR A 189 16.92 -11.52 -10.75
N GLN A 190 16.80 -10.19 -10.84
CA GLN A 190 17.93 -9.25 -10.86
C GLN A 190 18.30 -8.72 -9.46
N GLN A 191 17.62 -9.17 -8.40
CA GLN A 191 17.83 -8.73 -7.02
C GLN A 191 17.71 -7.19 -6.87
N HIS A 192 16.82 -6.57 -7.65
CA HIS A 192 16.49 -5.15 -7.56
C HIS A 192 15.50 -4.86 -6.44
N TYR A 193 14.67 -5.84 -6.08
CA TYR A 193 13.66 -5.83 -5.03
C TYR A 193 13.67 -7.18 -4.35
N VAL A 194 14.08 -7.22 -3.09
CA VAL A 194 14.10 -8.42 -2.26
C VAL A 194 13.32 -8.14 -0.99
N PHE A 195 12.18 -8.78 -0.83
CA PHE A 195 11.44 -8.78 0.43
C PHE A 195 11.80 -10.04 1.22
N THR A 196 12.18 -9.88 2.48
CA THR A 196 12.48 -10.98 3.40
C THR A 196 11.68 -10.81 4.68
N LEU A 197 11.01 -11.88 5.12
CA LEU A 197 10.30 -11.93 6.38
C LEU A 197 11.30 -11.83 7.54
N THR A 198 11.06 -10.87 8.44
CA THR A 198 11.89 -10.62 9.62
C THR A 198 11.17 -10.96 10.93
N GLY A 199 9.85 -11.18 10.89
CA GLY A 199 9.09 -11.64 12.04
C GLY A 199 7.65 -11.99 11.70
N PHE A 200 7.08 -12.92 12.45
CA PHE A 200 5.67 -13.30 12.35
C PHE A 200 5.11 -13.51 13.75
N GLU A 201 3.98 -12.85 14.06
CA GLU A 201 3.33 -12.98 15.36
C GLU A 201 1.81 -12.97 15.23
N LYS A 202 1.15 -13.68 16.15
CA LYS A 202 -0.27 -13.49 16.41
C LYS A 202 -0.44 -12.28 17.30
N TYR A 203 -1.21 -11.31 16.82
CA TYR A 203 -1.47 -10.07 17.51
C TYR A 203 -2.41 -10.31 18.70
N LYS A 204 -1.99 -9.90 19.89
CA LYS A 204 -2.73 -10.17 21.15
C LYS A 204 -3.98 -9.31 21.30
N ASP A 205 -3.95 -8.08 20.77
CA ASP A 205 -5.07 -7.13 20.77
C ASP A 205 -5.38 -6.72 19.32
N PRO A 206 -6.27 -7.44 18.62
CA PRO A 206 -6.52 -7.23 17.19
C PRO A 206 -6.84 -5.78 16.86
N LEU A 207 -6.06 -5.19 15.95
CA LEU A 207 -6.36 -3.86 15.42
C LEU A 207 -7.63 -3.99 14.58
N SER A 208 -8.69 -3.26 14.94
CA SER A 208 -9.88 -3.15 14.10
C SER A 208 -9.64 -2.06 13.06
N VAL A 209 -9.65 -2.44 11.79
CA VAL A 209 -9.61 -1.48 10.68
C VAL A 209 -11.00 -1.36 10.09
N GLU A 210 -11.51 -0.14 10.06
CA GLU A 210 -12.75 0.20 9.37
C GLU A 210 -12.39 0.88 8.04
N LEU A 211 -12.76 0.25 6.93
CA LEU A 211 -12.53 0.78 5.58
C LEU A 211 -13.89 1.06 4.94
N LYS A 212 -14.10 2.29 4.47
CA LYS A 212 -15.27 2.64 3.65
C LYS A 212 -14.83 2.99 2.25
N ALA A 213 -15.55 2.49 1.24
CA ALA A 213 -15.29 2.87 -0.14
C ALA A 213 -15.33 4.41 -0.34
N SER A 214 -16.16 5.11 0.44
CA SER A 214 -16.27 6.57 0.46
C SER A 214 -15.03 7.32 0.95
N ASP A 215 -14.12 6.64 1.65
CA ASP A 215 -12.87 7.24 2.12
C ASP A 215 -11.88 7.46 0.96
N PHE A 216 -12.15 6.85 -0.20
CA PHE A 216 -11.25 6.83 -1.34
C PHE A 216 -11.87 7.43 -2.60
N ILE A 217 -11.05 8.16 -3.34
CA ILE A 217 -11.35 8.61 -4.70
C ILE A 217 -10.86 7.51 -5.64
N LYS A 218 -11.79 6.70 -6.16
CA LYS A 218 -11.49 5.65 -7.14
C LYS A 218 -11.03 6.26 -8.46
N THR A 219 -9.94 5.74 -9.02
CA THR A 219 -9.33 6.16 -10.28
C THR A 219 -8.67 4.96 -10.97
N ASP A 220 -8.26 5.11 -12.23
CA ASP A 220 -7.44 4.12 -12.91
C ASP A 220 -5.96 4.18 -12.47
N LYS A 221 -5.26 3.05 -12.63
CA LYS A 221 -3.84 2.88 -12.28
C LYS A 221 -2.94 3.91 -12.95
N LYS A 222 -3.10 4.12 -14.26
CA LYS A 222 -2.26 5.03 -15.06
C LYS A 222 -2.37 6.47 -14.55
N LYS A 223 -3.59 6.94 -14.29
CA LYS A 223 -3.85 8.27 -13.74
C LYS A 223 -3.31 8.43 -12.33
N LEU A 224 -3.46 7.43 -11.45
CA LEU A 224 -2.88 7.49 -10.11
C LEU A 224 -1.36 7.60 -10.17
N LEU A 225 -0.69 6.78 -10.99
CA LEU A 225 0.76 6.81 -11.15
C LEU A 225 1.25 8.13 -11.74
N ALA A 226 0.52 8.71 -12.69
CA ALA A 226 0.81 10.04 -13.24
C ALA A 226 0.72 11.14 -12.16
N LEU A 227 -0.35 11.15 -11.36
CA LEU A 227 -0.54 12.10 -10.25
C LEU A 227 0.55 11.95 -9.18
N LYS A 228 0.92 10.70 -8.85
CA LYS A 228 2.03 10.41 -7.93
C LYS A 228 3.35 10.98 -8.45
N LYS A 229 3.65 10.81 -9.74
CA LYS A 229 4.87 11.35 -10.37
C LYS A 229 4.87 12.88 -10.39
N GLU A 230 3.74 13.49 -10.77
CA GLU A 230 3.58 14.95 -10.74
C GLU A 230 3.80 15.51 -9.34
N TYR A 231 3.21 14.87 -8.32
CA TYR A 231 3.37 15.26 -6.93
C TYR A 231 4.82 15.10 -6.44
N ALA A 232 5.52 14.03 -6.86
CA ALA A 232 6.92 13.83 -6.53
C ALA A 232 7.83 14.90 -7.16
N LEU A 233 7.50 15.38 -8.37
CA LEU A 233 8.24 16.42 -9.07
C LEU A 233 7.97 17.83 -8.51
N ASN A 234 6.72 18.11 -8.11
CA ASN A 234 6.32 19.40 -7.58
C ASN A 234 5.25 19.24 -6.47
N PRO A 235 5.67 18.96 -5.23
CA PRO A 235 4.74 18.78 -4.13
C PRO A 235 3.95 20.07 -3.78
N PHE A 236 4.49 21.24 -4.12
CA PHE A 236 3.88 22.53 -3.83
C PHE A 236 2.69 22.83 -4.74
N ALA A 237 2.75 22.44 -6.01
CA ALA A 237 1.62 22.62 -6.93
C ALA A 237 0.37 21.83 -6.50
N ALA A 238 0.55 20.63 -5.94
CA ALA A 238 -0.57 19.87 -5.39
C ALA A 238 -1.16 20.55 -4.13
N LEU A 239 -0.30 21.10 -3.27
CA LEU A 239 -0.74 21.87 -2.11
C LEU A 239 -1.54 23.11 -2.51
N GLU A 240 -1.01 23.91 -3.44
CA GLU A 240 -1.66 25.12 -3.96
C GLU A 240 -3.03 24.80 -4.56
N ARG A 241 -3.16 23.72 -5.35
CA ARG A 241 -4.46 23.25 -5.88
C ARG A 241 -5.43 22.75 -4.81
N SER A 242 -4.93 22.23 -3.69
CA SER A 242 -5.76 21.71 -2.60
C SER A 242 -6.29 22.80 -1.66
N ASN A 243 -5.81 24.05 -1.80
CA ASN A 243 -6.26 25.16 -0.98
C ASN A 243 -7.71 25.53 -1.33
N THR A 244 -8.52 25.69 -0.29
CA THR A 244 -9.91 26.16 -0.39
C THR A 244 -10.09 27.40 0.49
N ALA A 245 -11.18 28.13 0.29
CA ALA A 245 -11.53 29.28 1.12
C ALA A 245 -11.53 28.95 2.63
N GLU A 246 -11.91 27.72 2.99
CA GLU A 246 -11.98 27.26 4.38
C GLU A 246 -10.67 26.65 4.92
N LYS A 247 -9.79 26.15 4.04
CA LYS A 247 -8.57 25.43 4.44
C LYS A 247 -7.43 25.76 3.49
N THR A 248 -6.78 26.89 3.75
CA THR A 248 -5.59 27.34 3.03
C THR A 248 -4.33 27.03 3.84
N VAL A 249 -3.34 26.43 3.19
CA VAL A 249 -1.99 26.24 3.73
C VAL A 249 -1.02 27.01 2.83
N THR A 250 -0.28 27.92 3.43
CA THR A 250 0.75 28.72 2.76
C THR A 250 2.11 28.35 3.31
N ILE A 251 3.09 28.12 2.43
CA ILE A 251 4.47 27.86 2.82
C ILE A 251 5.28 29.12 2.53
N ASN A 252 5.87 29.70 3.56
CA ASN A 252 6.80 30.81 3.43
C ASN A 252 8.20 30.27 3.16
N PHE A 253 8.66 30.41 1.91
CA PHE A 253 10.01 30.04 1.53
C PHE A 253 10.98 31.21 1.75
N LYS A 254 12.19 30.91 2.22
CA LYS A 254 13.32 31.84 2.07
C LYS A 254 13.68 31.96 0.59
N GLU A 255 14.34 33.05 0.22
CA GLU A 255 14.84 33.27 -1.14
C GLU A 255 15.67 32.07 -1.63
N GLY A 256 15.36 31.57 -2.83
CA GLY A 256 16.03 30.42 -3.46
C GLY A 256 15.66 29.04 -2.86
N GLN A 257 14.89 28.98 -1.77
CA GLN A 257 14.60 27.71 -1.09
C GLN A 257 13.62 26.84 -1.89
N LYS A 258 12.59 27.44 -2.51
CA LYS A 258 11.60 26.69 -3.32
C LYS A 258 12.28 26.07 -4.54
N GLU A 259 13.14 26.83 -5.21
CA GLU A 259 13.90 26.43 -6.39
C GLU A 259 14.85 25.27 -6.06
N LYS A 260 15.56 25.36 -4.92
CA LYS A 260 16.43 24.29 -4.43
C LYS A 260 15.64 23.00 -4.19
N LEU A 261 14.51 23.07 -3.48
CA LEU A 261 13.68 21.89 -3.19
C LEU A 261 13.09 21.27 -4.46
N LEU A 262 12.67 22.09 -5.44
CA LEU A 262 12.20 21.60 -6.73
C LEU A 262 13.32 20.93 -7.55
N LYS A 263 14.55 21.45 -7.47
CA LYS A 263 15.71 20.82 -8.10
C LYS A 263 16.01 19.45 -7.47
N GLU A 264 16.06 19.39 -6.14
CA GLU A 264 16.29 18.15 -5.39
C GLU A 264 15.19 17.11 -5.67
N ALA A 265 13.93 17.53 -5.78
CA ALA A 265 12.81 16.67 -6.15
C ALA A 265 12.98 16.08 -7.56
N LYS A 266 13.35 16.89 -8.55
CA LYS A 266 13.63 16.42 -9.93
C LYS A 266 14.79 15.43 -9.97
N GLU A 267 15.89 15.72 -9.29
CA GLU A 267 17.04 14.83 -9.20
C GLU A 267 16.69 13.51 -8.51
N LYS A 268 15.89 13.56 -7.44
CA LYS A 268 15.38 12.35 -6.76
C LYS A 268 14.53 11.49 -7.71
N VAL A 269 13.56 12.09 -8.39
CA VAL A 269 12.69 11.37 -9.34
C VAL A 269 13.50 10.76 -10.49
N ALA A 270 14.55 11.44 -10.97
CA ALA A 270 15.43 10.92 -12.01
C ALA A 270 16.25 9.71 -11.54
N ARG A 271 16.70 9.70 -10.27
CA ARG A 271 17.40 8.56 -9.67
C ARG A 271 16.48 7.38 -9.36
N GLU A 272 15.20 7.61 -9.09
CA GLU A 272 14.21 6.55 -8.84
C GLU A 272 13.65 5.98 -10.16
N ASN A 273 14.55 5.51 -11.02
CA ASN A 273 14.26 5.03 -12.38
C ASN A 273 14.05 3.51 -12.50
N ASN A 274 14.18 2.76 -11.40
CA ASN A 274 14.00 1.30 -11.36
C ASN A 274 12.78 0.92 -10.50
N PRO A 275 11.53 1.17 -10.93
CA PRO A 275 10.34 0.86 -10.14
C PRO A 275 10.04 -0.64 -10.06
N ILE A 276 9.38 -1.08 -8.98
CA ILE A 276 8.97 -2.48 -8.79
C ILE A 276 8.06 -3.00 -9.90
N GLU A 277 7.22 -2.13 -10.48
CA GLU A 277 6.42 -2.43 -11.67
C GLU A 277 6.99 -1.64 -12.85
N LEU A 278 7.46 -2.32 -13.89
CA LEU A 278 8.04 -1.69 -15.08
C LEU A 278 6.98 -1.29 -16.12
N ASN A 279 5.79 -1.90 -16.06
CA ASN A 279 4.67 -1.72 -17.02
C ASN A 279 3.39 -1.21 -16.35
#